data_AF-A0A357K7D0-F1
#
_entry.id   AF-A0A357K7D0-F1
#
_cell.length_a   1.000
_cell.length_b   1.000
_cell.length_c   1.000
_cell.angle_alpha   90.00
_cell.angle_beta   90.00
_cell.angle_gamma   90.00
#
_symmetry.space_group_name_H-M   'P 1'
#
loop_
_entity.id
_entity.type
_entity.pdbx_description
1 polymer ?
#
loop_
_entity_poly.entity_id
_entity_poly.type
_entity_poly.pdbx_seq_one_letter_code
_entity_poly.pdbx_strand_id
1 'polypeptide(L)'
;SPRPHDTGMVTLAGTQNFSEFELHARAVLGLPVTSIDHVRPGASAVVLAPQSLAPHAGKAPVLHGLAEAAAEPASDLRVFGKPTVRPYRRMAVAVTHGEPGDDVKDLVARAKAIAAKISVGVAD
;
A
#
# COMPACT_ATOMS: atom_id res chain seq x y z
N SER A 1 7.60 16.92 -0.03
CA SER A 1 6.53 16.61 -0.99
C SER A 1 5.29 17.39 -0.59
N PRO A 2 4.79 18.35 -1.38
CA PRO A 2 3.62 19.16 -1.06
C PRO A 2 2.30 18.48 -1.45
N ARG A 3 2.15 17.18 -1.11
CA ARG A 3 1.00 16.33 -1.47
C ARG A 3 1.02 15.04 -0.64
N PRO A 4 -0.10 14.28 -0.58
CA PRO A 4 -0.09 12.88 -0.14
C PRO A 4 1.06 12.10 -0.80
N HIS A 5 1.69 11.24 -0.01
CA HIS A 5 2.96 10.62 -0.33
C HIS A 5 2.94 9.14 0.02
N ASP A 6 3.65 8.31 -0.75
CA ASP A 6 3.61 6.86 -0.60
C ASP A 6 3.96 6.36 0.83
N THR A 7 4.75 7.11 1.59
CA THR A 7 5.03 6.80 3.01
C THR A 7 3.82 6.98 3.92
N GLY A 8 2.88 7.85 3.56
CA GLY A 8 1.62 8.09 4.26
C GLY A 8 0.53 7.05 3.95
N MET A 9 0.74 6.16 2.97
CA MET A 9 -0.21 5.10 2.62
C MET A 9 -0.50 4.16 3.81
N VAL A 10 0.41 4.08 4.77
CA VAL A 10 0.20 3.34 6.03
C VAL A 10 -1.00 3.86 6.83
N THR A 11 -1.40 5.13 6.66
CA THR A 11 -2.62 5.68 7.28
C THR A 11 -3.89 4.97 6.81
N LEU A 12 -3.89 4.34 5.64
CA LEU A 12 -4.99 3.50 5.15
C LEU A 12 -5.18 2.22 5.97
N ALA A 13 -4.17 1.78 6.73
CA ALA A 13 -4.34 0.71 7.71
C ALA A 13 -5.09 1.17 8.98
N GLY A 14 -5.58 2.42 9.00
CA GLY A 14 -6.23 3.03 10.14
C GLY A 14 -5.27 3.20 11.31
N THR A 15 -4.02 3.55 11.06
CA THR A 15 -3.04 3.90 12.10
C THR A 15 -3.37 5.25 12.76
N GLN A 16 -4.17 6.07 12.07
CA GLN A 16 -4.67 7.35 12.55
C GLN A 16 -6.18 7.42 12.38
N ASN A 17 -6.81 8.35 13.10
CA ASN A 17 -8.23 8.68 12.96
C ASN A 17 -8.59 9.24 11.58
N PHE A 18 -7.64 9.88 10.87
CA PHE A 18 -7.80 10.36 9.50
C PHE A 18 -6.67 9.84 8.60
N SER A 19 -7.01 9.47 7.36
CA SER A 19 -5.98 9.13 6.36
C SER A 19 -5.30 10.39 5.82
N GLU A 20 -4.10 10.24 5.25
CA GLU A 20 -3.43 11.37 4.58
C GLU A 20 -4.28 12.01 3.48
N PHE A 21 -5.15 11.23 2.84
CA PHE A 21 -6.06 11.70 1.78
C PHE A 21 -7.19 12.55 2.35
N GLU A 22 -7.77 12.12 3.47
CA GLU A 22 -8.80 12.90 4.14
C GLU A 22 -8.22 14.20 4.71
N LEU A 23 -7.05 14.13 5.35
CA LEU A 23 -6.35 15.32 5.86
C LEU A 23 -6.06 16.31 4.72
N HIS A 24 -5.62 15.81 3.57
CA HIS A 24 -5.40 16.66 2.39
C HIS A 24 -6.70 17.27 1.87
N ALA A 25 -7.78 16.49 1.77
CA ALA A 25 -9.09 16.98 1.33
C ALA A 25 -9.63 18.06 2.29
N ARG A 26 -9.55 17.85 3.61
CA ARG A 26 -9.96 18.83 4.61
C ARG A 26 -9.20 20.14 4.47
N ALA A 27 -7.88 20.07 4.28
CA ALA A 27 -7.04 21.26 4.07
C ALA A 27 -7.45 22.05 2.81
N VAL A 28 -7.72 21.36 1.70
CA VAL A 28 -8.14 22.02 0.44
C VAL A 28 -9.55 22.60 0.53
N LEU A 29 -10.45 21.94 1.27
CA LEU A 29 -11.84 22.36 1.42
C LEU A 29 -12.07 23.36 2.57
N GLY A 30 -11.03 23.72 3.33
CA GLY A 30 -11.15 24.61 4.50
C GLY A 30 -11.91 23.98 5.67
N LEU A 31 -11.97 22.65 5.73
CA LEU A 31 -12.64 21.92 6.82
C LEU A 31 -11.69 21.77 8.02
N PRO A 32 -12.20 21.82 9.26
CA PRO A 32 -11.38 21.71 10.45
C PRO A 32 -10.76 20.31 10.62
N VAL A 33 -9.57 20.27 11.21
CA VAL A 33 -8.92 19.05 11.73
C VAL A 33 -8.81 19.23 13.24
N THR A 34 -9.67 18.56 14.00
CA THR A 34 -9.80 18.76 15.46
C THR A 34 -8.69 18.07 16.26
N SER A 35 -8.33 16.86 15.88
CA SER A 35 -7.23 16.06 16.45
C SER A 35 -6.66 15.11 15.40
N ILE A 36 -5.40 14.73 15.56
CA ILE A 36 -4.77 13.64 14.82
C ILE A 36 -4.26 12.65 15.86
N ASP A 37 -4.96 11.53 15.97
CA ASP A 37 -4.72 10.54 17.03
C ASP A 37 -4.01 9.33 16.43
N HIS A 38 -2.98 8.83 17.12
CA HIS A 38 -2.37 7.55 16.76
C HIS A 38 -3.21 6.42 17.36
N VAL A 39 -3.95 5.71 16.50
CA VAL A 39 -4.93 4.70 16.89
C VAL A 39 -4.27 3.34 17.11
N ARG A 40 -3.32 2.96 16.24
CA ARG A 40 -2.64 1.66 16.27
C ARG A 40 -1.39 1.67 15.38
N PRO A 41 -0.39 0.80 15.67
CA PRO A 41 0.77 0.67 14.79
C PRO A 41 0.37 -0.02 13.47
N GLY A 42 1.10 0.31 12.41
CA GLY A 42 0.90 -0.29 11.10
C GLY A 42 2.14 -0.20 10.23
N ALA A 43 2.13 -0.98 9.16
CA ALA A 43 3.21 -1.03 8.19
C ALA A 43 2.67 -1.16 6.77
N SER A 44 3.49 -0.77 5.80
CA SER A 44 3.17 -0.92 4.39
C SER A 44 4.36 -1.48 3.62
N ALA A 45 4.09 -2.25 2.58
CA ALA A 45 5.09 -2.78 1.66
C ALA A 45 4.58 -2.69 0.22
N VAL A 46 5.40 -2.12 -0.64
CA VAL A 46 5.06 -1.92 -2.06
C VAL A 46 5.26 -3.20 -2.86
N VAL A 47 4.37 -3.44 -3.82
CA VAL A 47 4.54 -4.45 -4.85
C VAL A 47 5.15 -3.80 -6.08
N LEU A 48 6.36 -4.22 -6.45
CA LEU A 48 7.07 -3.72 -7.62
C LEU A 48 6.92 -4.70 -8.78
N ALA A 49 6.78 -4.19 -9.99
CA ALA A 49 7.03 -4.97 -11.18
C ALA A 49 8.50 -5.41 -11.22
N PRO A 50 8.80 -6.70 -11.42
CA PRO A 50 10.18 -7.18 -11.41
C PRO A 50 10.96 -6.68 -12.63
N GLN A 51 12.29 -6.67 -12.53
CA GLN A 51 13.18 -6.29 -13.63
C GLN A 51 12.99 -7.19 -14.87
N SER A 52 12.61 -8.44 -14.66
CA SER A 52 12.33 -9.42 -15.73
C SER A 52 11.24 -8.97 -16.70
N LEU A 53 10.39 -8.00 -16.33
CA LEU A 53 9.39 -7.41 -17.23
C LEU A 53 9.91 -6.24 -18.06
N ALA A 54 11.21 -5.91 -18.02
CA ALA A 54 11.80 -4.89 -18.89
C ALA A 54 11.51 -5.12 -20.39
N PRO A 55 11.59 -6.34 -20.95
CA PRO A 55 11.21 -6.61 -22.35
C PRO A 55 9.72 -6.41 -22.66
N HIS A 56 8.87 -6.38 -21.63
CA HIS A 56 7.42 -6.20 -21.73
C HIS A 56 6.96 -4.80 -21.32
N ALA A 57 7.88 -3.84 -21.19
CA ALA A 57 7.53 -2.47 -20.82
C ALA A 57 6.49 -1.89 -21.78
N GLY A 58 5.41 -1.32 -21.24
CA GLY A 58 4.29 -0.81 -22.02
C GLY A 58 3.14 -1.80 -22.22
N LYS A 59 3.31 -3.09 -21.93
CA LYS A 59 2.19 -4.05 -21.92
C LYS A 59 1.30 -3.89 -20.69
N ALA A 60 0.03 -4.29 -20.80
CA ALA A 60 -0.91 -4.30 -19.70
C ALA A 60 -0.47 -5.30 -18.61
N PRO A 61 -0.45 -4.91 -17.33
CA PRO A 61 -0.03 -5.78 -16.24
C PRO A 61 -1.15 -6.77 -15.86
N VAL A 62 -0.74 -7.94 -15.39
CA VAL A 62 -1.62 -8.90 -14.71
C VAL A 62 -1.06 -9.10 -13.30
N LEU A 63 -1.93 -9.05 -12.29
CA LEU A 63 -1.54 -9.30 -10.90
C LEU A 63 -2.07 -10.67 -10.47
N HIS A 64 -1.22 -11.47 -9.83
CA HIS A 64 -1.58 -12.76 -9.24
C HIS A 64 -1.41 -12.74 -7.72
N GLY A 65 -1.92 -13.77 -7.03
CA GLY A 65 -1.76 -13.93 -5.58
C GLY A 65 -2.56 -12.96 -4.71
N LEU A 66 -3.45 -12.15 -5.29
CA LEU A 66 -4.30 -11.22 -4.53
C LEU A 66 -5.18 -11.95 -3.50
N ALA A 67 -5.75 -13.10 -3.85
CA ALA A 67 -6.57 -13.89 -2.93
C ALA A 67 -5.77 -14.43 -1.74
N GLU A 68 -4.57 -14.94 -1.98
CA GLU A 68 -3.66 -15.47 -0.95
C GLU A 68 -3.12 -14.35 -0.05
N ALA A 69 -2.89 -13.17 -0.61
CA ALA A 69 -2.49 -11.98 0.15
C ALA A 69 -3.64 -11.46 1.01
N ALA A 70 -4.87 -11.41 0.49
CA ALA A 70 -6.07 -10.96 1.21
C ALA A 70 -6.53 -11.94 2.29
N ALA A 71 -6.12 -13.21 2.23
CA ALA A 71 -6.41 -14.20 3.25
C ALA A 71 -5.56 -14.01 4.53
N GLU A 72 -4.51 -13.18 4.49
CA GLU A 72 -3.71 -12.88 5.69
C GLU A 72 -4.48 -11.98 6.66
N PRO A 73 -4.42 -12.24 7.98
CA PRO A 73 -5.05 -11.39 8.97
C PRO A 73 -4.55 -9.94 8.89
N ALA A 74 -5.47 -8.99 9.10
CA ALA A 74 -5.19 -7.56 9.06
C ALA A 74 -4.47 -7.12 7.78
N SER A 75 -4.81 -7.71 6.62
CA SER A 75 -4.28 -7.31 5.32
C SER A 75 -5.27 -6.41 4.58
N ASP A 76 -4.78 -5.30 4.03
CA ASP A 76 -5.49 -4.48 3.04
C ASP A 76 -4.56 -4.24 1.85
N LEU A 77 -5.13 -4.33 0.64
CA LEU A 77 -4.40 -4.31 -0.62
C LEU A 77 -4.92 -3.15 -1.49
N ARG A 78 -4.02 -2.27 -1.93
CA ARG A 78 -4.35 -1.19 -2.86
C ARG A 78 -3.65 -1.42 -4.19
N VAL A 79 -4.39 -1.96 -5.15
CA VAL A 79 -3.92 -2.12 -6.54
C VAL A 79 -4.11 -0.81 -7.30
N PHE A 80 -3.06 -0.30 -7.94
CA PHE A 80 -3.07 1.05 -8.51
C PHE A 80 -3.67 1.16 -9.92
N GLY A 81 -4.15 0.04 -10.49
CA GLY A 81 -4.79 0.03 -11.82
C GLY A 81 -3.93 0.64 -12.92
N LYS A 82 -2.59 0.52 -12.84
CA LYS A 82 -1.71 1.14 -13.84
C LYS A 82 -1.95 0.47 -15.19
N PRO A 83 -2.09 1.25 -16.29
CA PRO A 83 -2.43 0.68 -17.60
C PRO A 83 -1.28 -0.13 -18.20
N THR A 84 -0.05 0.06 -17.72
CA THR A 84 1.14 -0.56 -18.30
C THR A 84 2.16 -0.95 -17.23
N VAL A 85 3.00 -1.94 -17.54
CA VAL A 85 4.14 -2.31 -16.70
C VAL A 85 5.43 -1.62 -17.15
N ARG A 86 6.34 -1.37 -16.19
CA ARG A 86 7.74 -0.95 -16.39
C ARG A 86 8.58 -1.57 -15.26
N PRO A 87 9.87 -1.87 -15.47
CA PRO A 87 10.71 -2.46 -14.42
C PRO A 87 10.72 -1.55 -13.18
N TYR A 88 10.59 -2.17 -12.00
CA TYR A 88 10.52 -1.52 -10.69
C TYR A 88 9.37 -0.52 -10.50
N ARG A 89 8.37 -0.53 -11.38
CA ARG A 89 7.16 0.30 -11.21
C ARG A 89 6.37 -0.19 -10.00
N ARG A 90 5.91 0.72 -9.15
CA ARG A 90 4.97 0.43 -8.06
C ARG A 90 3.61 0.08 -8.66
N MET A 91 3.14 -1.14 -8.43
CA MET A 91 1.90 -1.67 -9.02
C MET A 91 0.77 -1.80 -8.00
N ALA A 92 1.14 -2.08 -6.75
CA ALA A 92 0.22 -2.11 -5.62
C ALA A 92 0.98 -1.79 -4.33
N VAL A 93 0.25 -1.67 -3.23
CA VAL A 93 0.80 -1.67 -1.87
C VAL A 93 -0.05 -2.59 -1.01
N ALA A 94 0.62 -3.41 -0.19
CA ALA A 94 0.00 -4.10 0.92
C ALA A 94 0.19 -3.27 2.19
N VAL A 95 -0.87 -3.10 2.96
CA VAL A 95 -0.82 -2.46 4.27
C VAL A 95 -1.35 -3.42 5.33
N THR A 96 -0.82 -3.32 6.54
CA THR A 96 -1.24 -4.13 7.67
C THR A 96 -1.17 -3.31 8.96
N HIS A 97 -1.87 -3.78 9.99
CA HIS A 97 -1.88 -3.17 11.30
C HIS A 97 -1.75 -4.21 12.41
N GLY A 98 -1.34 -3.73 13.58
CA GLY A 98 -1.32 -4.49 14.83
C GLY A 98 -2.27 -3.90 15.85
N GLU A 99 -2.22 -4.45 17.06
CA GLU A 99 -2.83 -3.88 18.25
C GLU A 99 -1.89 -2.88 18.93
N PRO A 100 -2.39 -1.97 19.78
CA PRO A 100 -1.54 -1.07 20.55
C PRO A 100 -0.48 -1.83 21.36
N GLY A 101 0.79 -1.52 21.13
CA GLY A 101 1.93 -2.16 21.80
C GLY A 101 2.66 -3.22 20.96
N ASP A 102 2.11 -3.64 19.81
CA ASP A 102 2.80 -4.55 18.89
C ASP A 102 4.11 -3.94 18.34
N ASP A 103 5.14 -4.77 18.13
CA ASP A 103 6.40 -4.33 17.54
C ASP A 103 6.22 -4.02 16.04
N VAL A 104 6.53 -2.78 15.66
CA VAL A 104 6.49 -2.31 14.28
C VAL A 104 7.41 -3.13 13.37
N LYS A 105 8.51 -3.69 13.87
CA LYS A 105 9.40 -4.55 13.07
C LYS A 105 8.68 -5.81 12.58
N ASP A 106 7.85 -6.41 13.43
CA ASP A 106 7.06 -7.59 13.06
C ASP A 106 5.98 -7.22 12.06
N LEU A 107 5.35 -6.04 12.21
CA LEU A 107 4.38 -5.53 11.24
C LEU A 107 5.04 -5.25 9.88
N VAL A 108 6.26 -4.72 9.85
CA VAL A 108 7.03 -4.53 8.61
C VAL A 108 7.35 -5.86 7.95
N ALA A 109 7.74 -6.88 8.72
CA ALA A 109 7.96 -8.23 8.20
C ALA A 109 6.66 -8.81 7.62
N ARG A 110 5.54 -8.67 8.33
CA ARG A 110 4.20 -9.09 7.87
C ARG A 110 3.79 -8.37 6.58
N ALA A 111 3.91 -7.05 6.51
CA ALA A 111 3.57 -6.29 5.31
C ALA A 111 4.39 -6.76 4.10
N LYS A 112 5.69 -6.98 4.29
CA LYS A 112 6.58 -7.52 3.24
C LYS A 112 6.16 -8.93 2.80
N ALA A 113 5.80 -9.80 3.75
CA ALA A 113 5.33 -11.14 3.44
C ALA A 113 4.01 -11.12 2.65
N ILE A 114 3.05 -10.27 3.04
CA ILE A 114 1.78 -10.07 2.30
C ILE A 114 2.07 -9.57 0.89
N ALA A 115 2.90 -8.53 0.74
CA ALA A 115 3.26 -7.98 -0.56
C ALA A 115 3.98 -9.01 -1.46
N ALA A 116 4.83 -9.86 -0.87
CA ALA A 116 5.59 -10.89 -1.60
C ALA A 116 4.69 -12.00 -2.18
N LYS A 117 3.48 -12.20 -1.67
CA LYS A 117 2.49 -13.09 -2.27
C LYS A 117 1.93 -12.55 -3.59
N ILE A 118 2.05 -11.24 -3.84
CA ILE A 118 1.53 -10.61 -5.04
C ILE A 118 2.63 -10.53 -6.09
N SER A 119 2.44 -11.22 -7.21
CA SER A 119 3.35 -11.14 -8.36
C SER A 119 2.73 -10.31 -9.48
N VAL A 120 3.60 -9.63 -10.24
CA VAL A 120 3.23 -8.84 -11.41
C VAL A 120 3.76 -9.57 -12.65
N GLY A 121 2.86 -9.83 -13.59
CA GLY A 121 3.14 -10.39 -14.90
C GLY A 121 2.53 -9.55 -16.02
N VAL A 122 2.51 -10.12 -17.20
CA VAL A 122 1.78 -9.64 -18.39
C VAL A 122 1.05 -10.84 -18.98
N ALA A 123 -0.07 -10.63 -19.65
CA ALA A 123 -0.69 -11.69 -20.44
C ALA A 123 0.27 -12.10 -21.59
N ASP A 124 0.23 -13.38 -21.94
CA ASP A 124 0.97 -13.94 -23.08
C ASP A 124 0.62 -13.20 -24.39
#